data_AF-Q47589-F1
#
_entry.id   AF-Q47589-F1
#
_cell.length_a   1.000
_cell.length_b   1.000
_cell.length_c   1.000
_cell.angle_alpha   90.00
_cell.angle_beta   90.00
_cell.angle_gamma   90.00
#
_symmetry.space_group_name_H-M   'P 1'
#
loop_
_entity.id
_entity.type
_entity.pdbx_description
1 polymer ?
#
loop_
_entity_poly.entity_id
_entity_poly.type
_entity_poly.pdbx_seq_one_letter_code
_entity_poly.pdbx_strand_id
1 'polypeptide(L)'
;MSELVVFKANELAISRYDLTEHETKLILCCVALLNPTIENPTRKERTVSFTYNQYVQMMNISRENAYGVLAKATRELMTRTVEIRNPLVKGFEIFQWTNYAKFSSEKLELVFSEEILPYLFQLKKFIKYNLEHVKSFENKYSMRIYEWLLKELTQKKTHKANIEISLDEFKFMLMLENNYHEFKRLNQWVLKPISKDLNTYSNMKLVVDKRGRPTDTLIFQVELDRQMDLVTELENNQIKMNGDKIPTTITSDSYLRNGLRKTLHDALTAKIQLTSFEAKFLSDMQSKHDLNGSFSWLTQKQRTTLENILAKYGRI
;
A
#
# COMPACT_ATOMS: atom_id res chain seq x y z
N MET A 1 -11.41 -11.41 6.73
CA MET A 1 -9.93 -11.27 6.72
C MET A 1 -9.63 -9.79 6.70
N SER A 2 -8.56 -9.37 7.37
CA SER A 2 -8.02 -8.01 7.26
C SER A 2 -7.65 -7.72 5.81
N GLU A 3 -7.86 -6.48 5.37
CA GLU A 3 -7.41 -6.02 4.06
C GLU A 3 -5.88 -6.13 3.96
N LEU A 4 -5.38 -6.69 2.87
CA LEU A 4 -3.95 -6.76 2.58
C LEU A 4 -3.52 -5.45 1.92
N VAL A 5 -2.75 -4.66 2.66
CA VAL A 5 -2.34 -3.33 2.22
C VAL A 5 -0.83 -3.33 2.00
N VAL A 6 -0.41 -2.94 0.80
CA VAL A 6 1.00 -2.83 0.42
C VAL A 6 1.51 -1.44 0.77
N PHE A 7 2.68 -1.37 1.40
CA PHE A 7 3.43 -0.13 1.62
C PHE A 7 4.81 -0.26 1.01
N LYS A 8 5.21 0.67 0.14
CA LYS A 8 6.54 0.67 -0.51
C LYS A 8 7.06 2.08 -0.68
N ALA A 9 8.36 2.28 -0.46
CA ALA A 9 9.03 3.54 -0.79
C ALA A 9 8.81 3.90 -2.27
N ASN A 10 8.71 5.19 -2.56
CA ASN A 10 8.59 5.68 -3.92
C ASN A 10 9.77 5.26 -4.80
N GLU A 11 10.97 5.23 -4.22
CA GLU A 11 12.23 4.81 -4.83
C GLU A 11 12.16 3.34 -5.28
N LEU A 12 11.48 2.48 -4.50
CA LEU A 12 11.29 1.07 -4.84
C LEU A 12 10.18 0.85 -5.87
N ALA A 13 9.19 1.75 -5.95
CA ALA A 13 8.17 1.70 -6.99
C ALA A 13 8.76 1.98 -8.40
N ILE A 14 9.80 2.81 -8.48
CA ILE A 14 10.48 3.19 -9.74
C ILE A 14 11.81 2.45 -9.96
N SER A 15 12.20 1.56 -9.05
CA SER A 15 13.47 0.83 -9.11
C SER A 15 13.50 -0.16 -10.26
N ARG A 16 14.70 -0.61 -10.65
CA ARG A 16 14.87 -1.53 -11.78
C ARG A 16 14.98 -2.96 -11.28
N TYR A 17 14.12 -3.82 -11.82
CA TYR A 17 14.13 -5.25 -11.57
C TYR A 17 13.33 -5.96 -12.67
N ASP A 18 13.68 -7.22 -12.92
CA ASP A 18 12.95 -8.12 -13.80
C ASP A 18 12.39 -9.28 -12.97
N LEU A 19 11.12 -9.15 -12.59
CA LEU A 19 10.34 -10.18 -11.93
C LEU A 19 9.25 -10.67 -12.88
N THR A 20 8.95 -11.96 -12.84
CA THR A 20 7.74 -12.52 -13.44
C THR A 20 6.49 -12.07 -12.68
N GLU A 21 5.33 -12.26 -13.30
CA GLU A 21 4.04 -11.97 -12.67
C GLU A 21 3.89 -12.68 -11.30
N HIS A 22 4.24 -13.96 -11.22
CA HIS A 22 4.12 -14.74 -9.99
C HIS A 22 5.13 -14.31 -8.92
N GLU A 23 6.35 -13.96 -9.31
CA GLU A 23 7.35 -13.41 -8.38
C GLU A 23 6.91 -12.05 -7.82
N THR A 24 6.38 -11.16 -8.68
CA THR A 24 5.82 -9.88 -8.24
C THR A 24 4.64 -10.09 -7.28
N LYS A 25 3.69 -10.98 -7.64
CA LYS A 25 2.56 -11.34 -6.77
C LYS A 25 3.01 -11.88 -5.41
N LEU A 26 4.01 -12.75 -5.40
CA LEU A 26 4.60 -13.26 -4.17
C LEU A 26 5.20 -12.13 -3.32
N ILE A 27 6.03 -11.26 -3.90
CA ILE A 27 6.62 -10.13 -3.20
C ILE A 27 5.54 -9.20 -2.62
N LEU A 28 4.55 -8.82 -3.41
CA LEU A 28 3.49 -7.91 -2.94
C LEU A 28 2.64 -8.54 -1.83
N CYS A 29 2.34 -9.84 -1.94
CA CYS A 29 1.69 -10.58 -0.87
C CYS A 29 2.53 -10.58 0.42
N CYS A 30 3.85 -10.81 0.32
CA CYS A 30 4.75 -10.77 1.47
C CYS A 30 4.83 -9.36 2.08
N VAL A 31 4.97 -8.33 1.24
CA VAL A 31 5.02 -6.93 1.70
C VAL A 31 3.72 -6.55 2.44
N ALA A 32 2.56 -6.98 1.94
CA ALA A 32 1.28 -6.71 2.59
C ALA A 32 1.10 -7.41 3.95
N LEU A 33 1.95 -8.38 4.29
CA LEU A 33 1.96 -9.07 5.58
C LEU A 33 2.98 -8.48 6.56
N LEU A 34 3.82 -7.54 6.14
CA LEU A 34 4.75 -6.84 7.02
C LEU A 34 4.03 -5.78 7.85
N ASN A 35 4.62 -5.45 9.00
CA ASN A 35 4.24 -4.25 9.74
C ASN A 35 5.23 -3.11 9.42
N PRO A 36 4.89 -2.17 8.53
CA PRO A 36 5.82 -1.13 8.07
C PRO A 36 6.16 -0.09 9.14
N THR A 37 5.45 -0.05 10.28
CA THR A 37 5.66 0.94 11.33
C THR A 37 6.77 0.56 12.31
N ILE A 38 7.35 -0.63 12.18
CA ILE A 38 8.40 -1.12 13.09
C ILE A 38 9.71 -0.37 12.81
N GLU A 39 10.30 0.17 13.87
CA GLU A 39 11.62 0.79 13.83
C GLU A 39 12.71 -0.29 13.93
N ASN A 40 13.73 -0.22 13.06
CA ASN A 40 14.86 -1.16 13.06
C ASN A 40 14.43 -2.64 13.14
N PRO A 41 13.65 -3.15 12.17
CA PRO A 41 13.09 -4.50 12.22
C PRO A 41 14.19 -5.56 12.32
N THR A 42 14.04 -6.51 13.26
CA THR A 42 14.98 -7.64 13.36
C THR A 42 14.70 -8.65 12.24
N ARG A 43 15.53 -9.70 12.17
CA ARG A 43 15.29 -10.82 11.25
C ARG A 43 13.87 -11.37 11.37
N LYS A 44 13.30 -11.43 12.58
CA LYS A 44 11.95 -11.95 12.81
C LYS A 44 10.88 -11.06 12.17
N GLU A 45 10.97 -9.74 12.33
CA GLU A 45 9.99 -8.80 11.77
C GLU A 45 10.07 -8.68 10.24
N ARG A 46 11.24 -8.96 9.64
CA ARG A 46 11.40 -9.06 8.18
C ARG A 46 11.18 -10.47 7.62
N THR A 47 10.73 -11.42 8.45
CA THR A 47 10.36 -12.78 8.04
C THR A 47 8.83 -12.88 7.86
N VAL A 48 8.41 -13.35 6.70
CA VAL A 48 7.01 -13.65 6.39
C VAL A 48 6.83 -15.15 6.28
N SER A 49 5.75 -15.69 6.87
CA SER A 49 5.40 -17.10 6.73
C SER A 49 3.90 -17.29 6.58
N PHE A 50 3.51 -18.13 5.62
CA PHE A 50 2.13 -18.50 5.37
C PHE A 50 2.04 -19.88 4.71
N THR A 51 0.90 -20.54 4.93
CA THR A 51 0.55 -21.82 4.31
C THR A 51 0.07 -21.63 2.87
N TYR A 52 0.06 -22.71 2.10
CA TYR A 52 -0.50 -22.73 0.74
C TYR A 52 -1.95 -22.27 0.68
N ASN A 53 -2.75 -22.72 1.64
CA ASN A 53 -4.16 -22.36 1.71
C ASN A 53 -4.34 -20.87 1.96
N GLN A 54 -3.51 -20.26 2.82
CA GLN A 54 -3.51 -18.81 3.01
C GLN A 54 -3.12 -18.09 1.73
N TYR A 55 -2.06 -18.52 1.03
CA TYR A 55 -1.66 -17.90 -0.24
C TYR A 55 -2.77 -17.96 -1.29
N VAL A 56 -3.39 -19.13 -1.46
CA VAL A 56 -4.54 -19.34 -2.36
C VAL A 56 -5.69 -18.39 -2.02
N GLN A 57 -6.02 -18.25 -0.74
CA GLN A 57 -7.09 -17.37 -0.28
C GLN A 57 -6.77 -15.88 -0.50
N MET A 58 -5.56 -15.46 -0.16
CA MET A 58 -5.12 -14.06 -0.32
C MET A 58 -5.08 -13.65 -1.79
N MET A 59 -4.52 -14.51 -2.64
CA MET A 59 -4.30 -14.24 -4.06
C MET A 59 -5.49 -14.60 -4.96
N ASN A 60 -6.50 -15.29 -4.43
CA ASN A 60 -7.66 -15.79 -5.17
C ASN A 60 -7.28 -16.64 -6.42
N ILE A 61 -6.30 -17.53 -6.26
CA ILE A 61 -5.83 -18.43 -7.33
C ILE A 61 -6.46 -19.82 -7.17
N SER A 62 -6.60 -20.58 -8.26
CA SER A 62 -7.02 -21.98 -8.15
C SER A 62 -6.02 -22.77 -7.29
N ARG A 63 -6.52 -23.69 -6.44
CA ARG A 63 -5.66 -24.61 -5.68
C ARG A 63 -4.82 -25.49 -6.60
N GLU A 64 -5.39 -25.82 -7.76
CA GLU A 64 -4.73 -26.59 -8.80
C GLU A 64 -3.54 -25.77 -9.31
N ASN A 65 -2.33 -26.32 -9.13
CA ASN A 65 -1.04 -25.71 -9.48
C ASN A 65 -0.50 -24.60 -8.55
N ALA A 66 -1.23 -24.17 -7.52
CA ALA A 66 -0.75 -23.13 -6.59
C ALA A 66 0.60 -23.48 -5.93
N TYR A 67 0.77 -24.75 -5.50
CA TYR A 67 2.03 -25.22 -4.91
C TYR A 67 3.19 -25.13 -5.89
N GLY A 68 3.02 -25.64 -7.12
CA GLY A 68 4.08 -25.66 -8.14
C GLY A 68 4.48 -24.25 -8.57
N VAL A 69 3.48 -23.38 -8.79
CA VAL A 69 3.70 -21.96 -9.13
C VAL A 69 4.43 -21.24 -7.99
N LEU A 70 4.00 -21.41 -6.74
CA LEU A 70 4.64 -20.77 -5.60
C LEU A 70 6.06 -21.28 -5.35
N ALA A 71 6.29 -22.59 -5.50
CA ALA A 71 7.61 -23.21 -5.38
C ALA A 71 8.57 -22.66 -6.44
N LYS A 72 8.11 -22.54 -7.69
CA LYS A 72 8.89 -21.97 -8.79
C LYS A 72 9.20 -20.50 -8.51
N ALA A 73 8.18 -19.69 -8.20
CA ALA A 73 8.35 -18.26 -7.91
C ALA A 73 9.30 -18.04 -6.73
N THR A 74 9.26 -18.88 -5.69
CA THR A 74 10.18 -18.78 -4.54
C THR A 74 11.63 -19.04 -4.95
N ARG A 75 11.89 -20.08 -5.77
CA ARG A 75 13.25 -20.38 -6.25
C ARG A 75 13.80 -19.29 -7.14
N GLU A 76 12.99 -18.81 -8.08
CA GLU A 76 13.41 -17.74 -9.00
C GLU A 76 13.63 -16.43 -8.23
N LEU A 77 12.76 -16.08 -7.28
CA LEU A 77 12.88 -14.86 -6.48
C LEU A 77 14.21 -14.77 -5.71
N MET A 78 14.75 -15.89 -5.23
CA MET A 78 16.06 -15.93 -4.57
C MET A 78 17.22 -15.49 -5.47
N THR A 79 17.05 -15.53 -6.81
CA THR A 79 18.05 -15.05 -7.77
C THR A 79 17.81 -13.62 -8.23
N ARG A 80 16.75 -12.96 -7.75
CA ARG A 80 16.34 -11.63 -8.22
C ARG A 80 16.98 -10.53 -7.41
N THR A 81 17.45 -9.53 -8.14
CA THR A 81 17.98 -8.29 -7.57
C THR A 81 17.08 -7.12 -7.89
N VAL A 82 17.22 -6.07 -7.10
CA VAL A 82 16.69 -4.74 -7.36
C VAL A 82 17.87 -3.78 -7.46
N GLU A 83 17.82 -2.90 -8.46
CA GLU A 83 18.77 -1.81 -8.64
C GLU A 83 18.08 -0.49 -8.30
N ILE A 84 18.64 0.24 -7.33
CA ILE A 84 18.21 1.56 -6.92
C ILE A 84 19.25 2.58 -7.40
N ARG A 85 18.80 3.60 -8.11
CA ARG A 85 19.66 4.73 -8.52
C ARG A 85 19.57 5.84 -7.51
N ASN A 86 20.73 6.37 -7.12
CA ASN A 86 20.80 7.58 -6.34
C ASN A 86 20.79 8.79 -7.29
N PRO A 87 19.81 9.70 -7.21
CA PRO A 87 19.80 10.88 -8.08
C PRO A 87 20.91 11.89 -7.75
N LEU A 88 21.48 11.84 -6.54
CA LEU A 88 22.51 12.77 -6.06
C LEU A 88 23.93 12.27 -6.33
N VAL A 89 24.12 10.97 -6.56
CA VAL A 89 25.43 10.35 -6.76
C VAL A 89 25.41 9.55 -8.05
N LYS A 90 26.41 9.76 -8.91
CA LYS A 90 26.56 9.01 -10.17
C LYS A 90 26.90 7.54 -9.84
N GLY A 91 25.88 6.69 -9.75
CA GLY A 91 26.02 5.27 -9.42
C GLY A 91 24.68 4.56 -9.21
N PHE A 92 24.76 3.28 -8.83
CA PHE A 92 23.60 2.47 -8.45
C PHE A 92 23.96 1.54 -7.29
N GLU A 93 22.96 1.21 -6.48
CA GLU A 93 23.02 0.13 -5.49
C GLU A 93 22.25 -1.06 -6.03
N ILE A 94 22.80 -2.27 -5.84
CA ILE A 94 22.15 -3.51 -6.26
C ILE A 94 22.17 -4.51 -5.11
N PHE A 95 21.01 -5.08 -4.81
CA PHE A 95 20.86 -6.06 -3.73
C PHE A 95 19.71 -7.03 -4.04
N GLN A 96 19.69 -8.17 -3.35
CA GLN A 96 18.66 -9.18 -3.51
C GLN A 96 17.36 -8.76 -2.82
N TRP A 97 16.20 -9.19 -3.34
CA TRP A 97 14.92 -8.98 -2.65
C TRP A 97 14.85 -9.74 -1.33
N THR A 98 15.31 -10.99 -1.35
CA THR A 98 15.20 -11.93 -0.24
C THR A 98 16.51 -12.68 -0.07
N ASN A 99 16.98 -12.82 1.16
CA ASN A 99 18.25 -13.49 1.46
C ASN A 99 18.07 -14.91 2.04
N TYR A 100 16.83 -15.32 2.34
CA TYR A 100 16.51 -16.66 2.78
C TYR A 100 15.08 -17.04 2.41
N ALA A 101 14.90 -18.27 1.96
CA ALA A 101 13.58 -18.88 1.82
C ALA A 101 13.62 -20.36 2.27
N LYS A 102 12.58 -20.79 2.97
CA LYS A 102 12.33 -22.18 3.33
C LYS A 102 10.94 -22.55 2.85
N PHE A 103 10.90 -23.58 2.00
CA PHE A 103 9.67 -24.07 1.39
C PHE A 103 9.48 -25.53 1.79
N SER A 104 8.39 -25.84 2.49
CA SER A 104 8.08 -27.20 2.97
C SER A 104 6.73 -27.68 2.43
N SER A 105 6.31 -28.91 2.74
CA SER A 105 4.96 -29.40 2.39
C SER A 105 3.80 -28.60 3.02
N GLU A 106 4.07 -27.78 4.03
CA GLU A 106 3.04 -27.04 4.78
C GLU A 106 3.01 -25.54 4.48
N LYS A 107 4.19 -24.92 4.37
CA LYS A 107 4.29 -23.46 4.33
C LYS A 107 5.54 -22.95 3.60
N LEU A 108 5.46 -21.69 3.21
CA LEU A 108 6.59 -20.87 2.85
C LEU A 108 7.02 -20.03 4.07
N GLU A 109 8.32 -19.84 4.20
CA GLU A 109 8.96 -18.85 5.06
C GLU A 109 9.99 -18.09 4.22
N LEU A 110 9.93 -16.77 4.23
CA LEU A 110 10.73 -15.90 3.38
C LEU A 110 11.24 -14.72 4.20
N VAL A 111 12.53 -14.41 4.08
CA VAL A 111 13.19 -13.31 4.79
C VAL A 111 13.64 -12.28 3.76
N PHE A 112 13.09 -11.08 3.86
CA PHE A 112 13.53 -9.93 3.05
C PHE A 112 14.96 -9.56 3.41
N SER A 113 15.80 -9.17 2.45
CA SER A 113 17.20 -8.76 2.70
C SER A 113 17.31 -7.55 3.63
N GLU A 114 18.49 -7.25 4.17
CA GLU A 114 18.64 -6.11 5.09
C GLU A 114 18.62 -4.78 4.34
N GLU A 115 19.15 -4.78 3.12
CA GLU A 115 19.28 -3.62 2.25
C GLU A 115 17.91 -3.11 1.75
N ILE A 116 16.87 -3.96 1.75
CA ILE A 116 15.52 -3.55 1.33
C ILE A 116 14.73 -2.85 2.45
N LEU A 117 15.17 -2.95 3.71
CA LEU A 117 14.43 -2.45 4.87
C LEU A 117 14.08 -0.96 4.78
N PRO A 118 14.98 -0.04 4.35
CA PRO A 118 14.66 1.37 4.20
C PRO A 118 13.52 1.64 3.19
N TYR A 119 13.21 0.66 2.35
CA TYR A 119 12.21 0.74 1.29
C TYR A 119 10.88 0.06 1.63
N LEU A 120 10.81 -0.68 2.74
CA LEU A 120 9.58 -1.35 3.22
C LEU A 120 9.14 -0.90 4.62
N PHE A 121 10.03 -0.32 5.42
CA PHE A 121 9.76 0.11 6.79
C PHE A 121 10.06 1.60 7.00
N GLN A 122 9.37 2.22 7.96
CA GLN A 122 9.56 3.63 8.35
C GLN A 122 9.58 4.63 7.18
N LEU A 123 8.65 4.42 6.25
CA LEU A 123 8.65 5.14 4.98
C LEU A 123 8.20 6.58 5.16
N LYS A 124 9.01 7.53 4.68
CA LYS A 124 8.65 8.96 4.66
C LYS A 124 7.84 9.34 3.42
N LYS A 125 8.22 8.78 2.27
CA LYS A 125 7.58 8.98 0.97
C LYS A 125 7.30 7.61 0.39
N PHE A 126 6.03 7.24 0.34
CA PHE A 126 5.62 5.90 -0.05
C PHE A 126 4.36 5.93 -0.90
N ILE A 127 4.14 4.82 -1.58
CA ILE A 127 2.85 4.43 -2.12
C ILE A 127 2.18 3.45 -1.17
N LYS A 128 0.86 3.51 -1.15
CA LYS A 128 0.00 2.64 -0.36
C LYS A 128 -1.22 2.25 -1.16
N TYR A 129 -1.56 0.97 -1.17
CA TYR A 129 -2.75 0.49 -1.89
C TYR A 129 -3.17 -0.89 -1.40
N ASN A 130 -4.43 -1.25 -1.61
CA ASN A 130 -4.93 -2.60 -1.34
C ASN A 130 -4.45 -3.58 -2.43
N LEU A 131 -3.89 -4.71 -2.02
CA LEU A 131 -3.39 -5.76 -2.92
C LEU A 131 -4.46 -6.26 -3.92
N GLU A 132 -5.74 -6.16 -3.56
CA GLU A 132 -6.88 -6.48 -4.41
C GLU A 132 -6.81 -5.78 -5.78
N HIS A 133 -6.32 -4.54 -5.83
CA HIS A 133 -6.28 -3.74 -7.05
C HIS A 133 -5.28 -4.23 -8.10
N VAL A 134 -4.35 -5.12 -7.72
CA VAL A 134 -3.27 -5.58 -8.62
C VAL A 134 -3.12 -7.09 -8.68
N LYS A 135 -3.69 -7.85 -7.73
CA LYS A 135 -3.47 -9.30 -7.63
C LYS A 135 -3.99 -10.11 -8.83
N SER A 136 -4.94 -9.55 -9.59
CA SER A 136 -5.53 -10.17 -10.78
C SER A 136 -4.86 -9.76 -12.10
N PHE A 137 -3.83 -8.92 -12.08
CA PHE A 137 -3.11 -8.56 -13.31
C PHE A 137 -2.40 -9.78 -13.92
N GLU A 138 -2.38 -9.85 -15.25
CA GLU A 138 -1.81 -10.94 -16.05
C GLU A 138 -0.44 -10.56 -16.64
N ASN A 139 -0.20 -9.26 -16.87
CA ASN A 139 1.06 -8.79 -17.42
C ASN A 139 2.03 -8.41 -16.30
N LYS A 140 3.26 -8.94 -16.37
CA LYS A 140 4.30 -8.70 -15.35
C LYS A 140 4.67 -7.21 -15.15
N TYR A 141 4.42 -6.35 -16.15
CA TYR A 141 4.71 -4.92 -16.06
C TYR A 141 3.55 -4.11 -15.45
N SER A 142 2.32 -4.64 -15.43
CA SER A 142 1.13 -3.92 -14.99
C SER A 142 1.23 -3.45 -13.54
N MET A 143 1.73 -4.29 -12.63
CA MET A 143 1.91 -3.91 -11.23
C MET A 143 2.89 -2.74 -11.10
N ARG A 144 4.01 -2.76 -11.84
CA ARG A 144 4.99 -1.67 -11.83
C ARG A 144 4.41 -0.37 -12.35
N ILE A 145 3.65 -0.42 -13.45
CA ILE A 145 3.02 0.78 -14.01
C ILE A 145 1.94 1.32 -13.06
N TYR A 146 1.13 0.45 -12.44
CA TYR A 146 0.19 0.88 -11.42
C TYR A 146 0.89 1.61 -10.26
N GLU A 147 1.95 1.02 -9.71
CA GLU A 147 2.72 1.62 -8.61
C GLU A 147 3.37 2.95 -8.99
N TRP A 148 3.94 3.04 -10.20
CA TRP A 148 4.52 4.28 -10.72
C TRP A 148 3.47 5.37 -10.92
N LEU A 149 2.34 5.06 -11.55
CA LEU A 149 1.25 6.02 -11.76
C LEU A 149 0.66 6.48 -10.42
N LEU A 150 0.49 5.57 -9.45
CA LEU A 150 0.05 5.90 -8.09
C LEU A 150 1.00 6.88 -7.41
N LYS A 151 2.31 6.64 -7.49
CA LYS A 151 3.33 7.57 -7.01
C LYS A 151 3.17 8.94 -7.65
N GLU A 152 3.06 9.02 -8.98
CA GLU A 152 2.95 10.29 -9.70
C GLU A 152 1.68 11.07 -9.30
N LEU A 153 0.53 10.40 -9.22
CA LEU A 153 -0.72 10.99 -8.76
C LEU A 153 -0.63 11.51 -7.32
N THR A 154 -0.05 10.70 -6.43
CA THR A 154 0.15 11.06 -5.02
C THR A 154 1.06 12.28 -4.88
N GLN A 155 2.17 12.33 -5.64
CA GLN A 155 3.10 13.46 -5.63
C GLN A 155 2.48 14.74 -6.19
N LYS A 156 1.66 14.63 -7.24
CA LYS A 156 0.91 15.75 -7.82
C LYS A 156 -0.33 16.13 -6.99
N LYS A 157 -0.69 15.36 -5.97
CA LYS A 157 -1.89 15.53 -5.13
C LYS A 157 -3.17 15.64 -5.96
N THR A 158 -3.28 14.79 -6.98
CA THR A 158 -4.44 14.73 -7.88
C THR A 158 -4.86 13.28 -8.08
N HIS A 159 -6.14 13.08 -8.41
CA HIS A 159 -6.66 11.79 -8.83
C HIS A 159 -6.67 11.62 -10.36
N LYS A 160 -6.36 12.67 -11.11
CA LYS A 160 -6.36 12.63 -12.57
C LYS A 160 -5.21 13.45 -13.13
N ALA A 161 -4.44 12.87 -14.03
CA ALA A 161 -3.30 13.53 -14.64
C ALA A 161 -2.93 12.93 -16.01
N ASN A 162 -2.28 13.75 -16.83
CA ASN A 162 -1.48 13.27 -17.94
C ASN A 162 -0.03 13.20 -17.47
N ILE A 163 0.54 12.01 -17.46
CA ILE A 163 1.92 11.75 -17.04
C ILE A 163 2.73 11.43 -18.28
N GLU A 164 3.72 12.27 -18.58
CA GLU A 164 4.62 12.07 -19.70
C GLU A 164 5.90 11.37 -19.25
N ILE A 165 6.40 10.45 -20.08
CA ILE A 165 7.70 9.80 -19.91
C ILE A 165 8.33 9.60 -21.28
N SER A 166 9.64 9.81 -21.39
CA SER A 166 10.34 9.49 -22.65
C SER A 166 10.30 7.98 -22.90
N LEU A 167 10.30 7.59 -24.17
CA LEU A 167 10.29 6.17 -24.56
C LEU A 167 11.52 5.43 -23.99
N ASP A 168 12.66 6.11 -23.97
CA ASP A 168 13.91 5.57 -23.44
C ASP A 168 13.83 5.37 -21.92
N GLU A 169 13.33 6.36 -21.16
CA GLU A 169 13.14 6.20 -19.71
C GLU A 169 12.11 5.13 -19.38
N PHE A 170 11.01 5.02 -20.15
CA PHE A 170 10.01 3.98 -19.97
C PHE A 170 10.61 2.59 -20.17
N LYS A 171 11.36 2.40 -21.27
CA LYS A 171 12.05 1.14 -21.54
C LYS A 171 13.10 0.85 -20.47
N PHE A 172 13.87 1.86 -20.08
CA PHE A 172 14.90 1.76 -19.06
C PHE A 172 14.34 1.33 -17.70
N MET A 173 13.22 1.93 -17.29
CA MET A 173 12.49 1.56 -16.08
C MET A 173 12.11 0.07 -16.16
N LEU A 174 11.48 -0.38 -17.24
CA LEU A 174 10.99 -1.76 -17.38
C LEU A 174 12.05 -2.81 -17.80
N MET A 175 13.32 -2.44 -17.91
CA MET A 175 14.41 -3.30 -18.45
C MET A 175 14.11 -3.82 -19.86
N LEU A 176 13.67 -2.91 -20.73
CA LEU A 176 13.25 -3.15 -22.11
C LEU A 176 14.10 -2.39 -23.14
N GLU A 177 15.26 -1.87 -22.75
CA GLU A 177 16.15 -1.04 -23.60
C GLU A 177 16.52 -1.77 -24.89
N ASN A 178 16.85 -3.04 -24.77
CA ASN A 178 17.23 -3.91 -25.90
C ASN A 178 16.05 -4.67 -26.52
N ASN A 179 14.82 -4.39 -26.07
CA ASN A 179 13.62 -5.09 -26.49
C ASN A 179 12.68 -4.16 -27.29
N TYR A 180 11.81 -4.78 -28.10
CA TYR A 180 10.75 -4.08 -28.84
C TYR A 180 11.25 -2.86 -29.64
N HIS A 181 12.22 -3.06 -30.55
CA HIS A 181 12.79 -1.97 -31.35
C HIS A 181 11.74 -1.17 -32.12
N GLU A 182 10.73 -1.85 -32.68
CA GLU A 182 9.58 -1.20 -33.29
C GLU A 182 8.53 -0.83 -32.23
N PHE A 183 8.08 0.43 -32.23
CA PHE A 183 7.01 0.90 -31.34
C PHE A 183 5.75 0.05 -31.44
N LYS A 184 5.40 -0.44 -32.63
CA LYS A 184 4.22 -1.31 -32.83
C LYS A 184 4.27 -2.55 -31.94
N ARG A 185 5.45 -3.17 -31.77
CA ARG A 185 5.63 -4.34 -30.91
C ARG A 185 5.51 -3.96 -29.43
N LEU A 186 6.13 -2.86 -29.02
CA LEU A 186 6.00 -2.35 -27.64
C LEU A 186 4.53 -2.07 -27.30
N ASN A 187 3.81 -1.43 -28.22
CA ASN A 187 2.40 -1.14 -28.04
C ASN A 187 1.55 -2.41 -27.92
N GLN A 188 1.81 -3.40 -28.78
CA GLN A 188 1.06 -4.66 -28.79
C GLN A 188 1.30 -5.52 -27.55
N TRP A 189 2.56 -5.66 -27.12
CA TRP A 189 2.96 -6.65 -26.11
C TRP A 189 3.15 -6.07 -24.71
N VAL A 190 3.24 -4.74 -24.58
CA VAL A 190 3.47 -4.07 -23.30
C VAL A 190 2.35 -3.09 -23.00
N LEU A 191 2.16 -2.04 -23.81
CA LEU A 191 1.23 -0.96 -23.46
C LEU A 191 -0.24 -1.38 -23.47
N LYS A 192 -0.67 -2.15 -24.48
CA LYS A 192 -2.04 -2.67 -24.56
C LYS A 192 -2.38 -3.64 -23.42
N PRO A 193 -1.53 -4.65 -23.10
CA PRO A 193 -1.75 -5.50 -21.94
C PRO A 193 -1.82 -4.73 -20.62
N ILE A 194 -0.92 -3.77 -20.40
CA ILE A 194 -0.94 -2.92 -19.19
C ILE A 194 -2.25 -2.13 -19.10
N SER A 195 -2.67 -1.51 -20.20
CA SER A 195 -3.93 -0.77 -20.24
C SER A 195 -5.13 -1.70 -19.98
N LYS A 196 -5.13 -2.92 -20.54
CA LYS A 196 -6.18 -3.92 -20.28
C LYS A 196 -6.24 -4.26 -18.79
N ASP A 197 -5.11 -4.60 -18.18
CA ASP A 197 -5.05 -5.01 -16.78
C ASP A 197 -5.56 -3.92 -15.83
N LEU A 198 -5.01 -2.70 -15.93
CA LEU A 198 -5.40 -1.60 -15.06
C LEU A 198 -6.89 -1.28 -15.20
N ASN A 199 -7.40 -1.15 -16.43
CA ASN A 199 -8.80 -0.80 -16.66
C ASN A 199 -9.79 -1.89 -16.23
N THR A 200 -9.37 -3.16 -16.20
CA THR A 200 -10.24 -4.31 -15.90
C THR A 200 -10.26 -4.64 -14.41
N TYR A 201 -9.09 -4.63 -13.76
CA TYR A 201 -8.93 -5.23 -12.43
C TYR A 201 -8.66 -4.22 -11.31
N SER A 202 -8.26 -2.99 -11.64
CA SER A 202 -7.86 -2.00 -10.64
C SER A 202 -8.90 -0.88 -10.45
N ASN A 203 -8.67 -0.06 -9.43
CA ASN A 203 -9.34 1.21 -9.19
C ASN A 203 -8.79 2.37 -10.04
N MET A 204 -8.04 2.09 -11.11
CA MET A 204 -7.52 3.09 -12.04
C MET A 204 -8.05 2.88 -13.45
N LYS A 205 -8.30 4.00 -14.14
CA LYS A 205 -8.49 4.06 -15.58
C LYS A 205 -7.25 4.61 -16.26
N LEU A 206 -6.85 3.96 -17.35
CA LEU A 206 -5.64 4.30 -18.10
C LEU A 206 -5.90 4.32 -19.60
N VAL A 207 -5.52 5.42 -20.24
CA VAL A 207 -5.34 5.52 -21.69
C VAL A 207 -3.90 5.93 -21.97
N VAL A 208 -3.26 5.26 -22.93
CA VAL A 208 -1.87 5.56 -23.33
C VAL A 208 -1.88 6.18 -24.71
N ASP A 209 -1.39 7.40 -24.81
CA ASP A 209 -1.15 8.11 -26.07
C ASP A 209 0.36 8.31 -26.30
N LYS A 210 0.74 8.82 -27.47
CA LYS A 210 2.13 8.99 -27.88
C LYS A 210 2.37 10.28 -28.65
N ARG A 211 3.57 10.84 -28.49
CA ARG A 211 4.02 12.03 -29.21
C ARG A 211 5.33 11.73 -29.97
N GLY A 212 5.63 12.54 -30.99
CA GLY A 212 6.82 12.41 -31.82
C GLY A 212 6.64 11.55 -33.07
N ARG A 213 7.44 11.83 -34.11
CA ARG A 213 7.60 11.04 -35.34
C ARG A 213 9.11 11.00 -35.72
N PRO A 214 9.86 9.93 -35.41
CA PRO A 214 9.43 8.72 -34.70
C PRO A 214 8.99 9.02 -33.27
N THR A 215 8.19 8.12 -32.68
CA THR A 215 7.66 8.31 -31.32
C THR A 215 8.77 8.31 -30.29
N ASP A 216 8.83 9.36 -29.47
CA ASP A 216 9.85 9.60 -28.46
C ASP A 216 9.26 9.75 -27.04
N THR A 217 7.95 9.97 -26.93
CA THR A 217 7.27 10.26 -25.66
C THR A 217 5.98 9.46 -25.56
N LEU A 218 5.76 8.88 -24.38
CA LEU A 218 4.49 8.26 -23.98
C LEU A 218 3.72 9.19 -23.05
N ILE A 219 2.40 9.25 -23.22
CA ILE A 219 1.50 10.06 -22.39
C ILE A 219 0.49 9.11 -21.74
N PHE A 220 0.60 8.92 -20.43
CA PHE A 220 -0.32 8.12 -19.63
C PHE A 220 -1.40 9.05 -19.08
N GLN A 221 -2.59 8.97 -19.65
CA GLN A 221 -3.78 9.65 -19.17
C GLN A 221 -4.43 8.75 -18.12
N VAL A 222 -4.23 9.07 -16.85
CA VAL A 222 -4.64 8.24 -15.73
C VAL A 222 -5.68 8.95 -14.87
N GLU A 223 -6.66 8.18 -14.40
CA GLU A 223 -7.67 8.61 -13.42
C GLU A 223 -7.81 7.52 -12.35
N LEU A 224 -7.69 7.90 -11.08
CA LEU A 224 -7.84 7.04 -9.92
C LEU A 224 -9.24 7.25 -9.32
N ASP A 225 -9.98 6.18 -9.13
CA ASP A 225 -11.33 6.23 -8.58
C ASP A 225 -11.30 6.78 -7.15
N ARG A 226 -12.05 7.85 -6.89
CA ARG A 226 -12.10 8.52 -5.57
C ARG A 226 -12.76 7.67 -4.47
N GLN A 227 -13.46 6.60 -4.83
CA GLN A 227 -14.43 5.97 -3.94
C GLN A 227 -13.85 4.92 -2.97
N MET A 228 -12.54 4.66 -2.97
CA MET A 228 -11.95 3.59 -2.14
C MET A 228 -10.65 3.94 -1.39
N ASP A 229 -10.21 5.21 -1.40
CA ASP A 229 -8.97 5.63 -0.75
C ASP A 229 -9.20 6.26 0.64
N LEU A 230 -10.15 5.72 1.41
CA LEU A 230 -10.33 6.06 2.85
C LEU A 230 -9.01 5.90 3.62
N VAL A 231 -8.14 5.01 3.15
CA VAL A 231 -6.85 4.69 3.70
C VAL A 231 -5.83 5.84 3.55
N THR A 232 -5.89 6.58 2.44
CA THR A 232 -5.00 7.72 2.12
C THR A 232 -5.50 9.01 2.76
N GLU A 233 -6.82 9.20 2.88
CA GLU A 233 -7.42 10.35 3.57
C GLU A 233 -7.23 10.27 5.10
N LEU A 234 -7.25 9.08 5.69
CA LEU A 234 -6.97 8.89 7.12
C LEU A 234 -5.51 9.21 7.47
N GLU A 235 -4.55 8.89 6.60
CA GLU A 235 -3.12 9.18 6.81
C GLU A 235 -2.74 10.62 6.51
N ASN A 236 -3.32 11.25 5.48
CA ASN A 236 -3.14 12.68 5.22
C ASN A 236 -3.67 13.54 6.38
N ASN A 237 -4.72 13.08 7.07
CA ASN A 237 -5.18 13.71 8.31
C ASN A 237 -4.20 13.50 9.47
N GLN A 238 -3.55 12.34 9.59
CA GLN A 238 -2.53 12.08 10.62
C GLN A 238 -1.22 12.86 10.37
N ILE A 239 -0.77 13.00 9.12
CA ILE A 239 0.47 13.71 8.77
C ILE A 239 0.30 15.23 8.88
N LYS A 240 -0.89 15.77 8.55
CA LYS A 240 -1.22 17.19 8.82
C LYS A 240 -1.21 17.53 10.32
N MET A 241 -1.47 16.56 11.21
CA MET A 241 -1.38 16.78 12.66
C MET A 241 0.06 16.84 13.19
N ASN A 242 1.06 16.35 12.44
CA ASN A 242 2.46 16.29 12.88
C ASN A 242 3.35 17.41 12.31
N GLY A 243 2.81 18.29 11.46
CA GLY A 243 3.59 19.26 10.68
C GLY A 243 3.53 20.72 11.13
N ASP A 244 2.58 21.10 11.97
CA ASP A 244 2.46 22.48 12.48
C ASP A 244 2.62 22.49 13.99
N LYS A 245 3.31 23.52 14.53
CA LYS A 245 3.36 23.76 15.97
C LYS A 245 1.93 23.82 16.52
N ILE A 246 1.54 22.74 17.19
CA ILE A 246 0.17 22.44 17.60
C ILE A 246 -0.27 23.46 18.65
N PRO A 247 -1.34 24.23 18.44
CA PRO A 247 -2.10 24.82 19.53
C PRO A 247 -2.75 23.67 20.32
N THR A 248 -2.53 23.65 21.62
CA THR A 248 -2.77 22.60 22.65
C THR A 248 -4.17 21.95 22.70
N THR A 249 -5.04 22.20 21.74
CA THR A 249 -6.45 21.76 21.71
C THR A 249 -6.71 20.51 20.86
N ILE A 250 -5.90 20.24 19.82
CA ILE A 250 -6.16 19.18 18.82
C ILE A 250 -5.80 17.77 19.35
N THR A 251 -4.78 17.65 20.21
CA THR A 251 -4.30 16.37 20.76
C THR A 251 -5.35 15.70 21.66
N SER A 252 -6.21 16.48 22.33
CA SER A 252 -7.24 15.94 23.22
C SER A 252 -8.45 15.39 22.47
N ASP A 253 -8.80 15.96 21.32
CA ASP A 253 -10.03 15.60 20.58
C ASP A 253 -9.96 14.17 20.01
N SER A 254 -8.81 13.82 19.41
CA SER A 254 -8.56 12.51 18.81
C SER A 254 -8.60 11.37 19.84
N TYR A 255 -8.09 11.63 21.04
CA TYR A 255 -8.04 10.67 22.14
C TYR A 255 -9.42 10.44 22.75
N LEU A 256 -10.20 11.50 22.95
CA LEU A 256 -11.61 11.39 23.38
C LEU A 256 -12.43 10.58 22.37
N ARG A 257 -12.24 10.83 21.08
CA ARG A 257 -12.96 10.12 20.01
C ARG A 257 -12.63 8.64 20.00
N ASN A 258 -11.34 8.30 20.07
CA ASN A 258 -10.89 6.92 20.05
C ASN A 258 -11.36 6.16 21.30
N GLY A 259 -11.29 6.80 22.47
CA GLY A 259 -11.80 6.23 23.72
C GLY A 259 -13.31 5.99 23.65
N LEU A 260 -14.08 6.97 23.17
CA LEU A 260 -15.53 6.86 22.99
C LEU A 260 -15.92 5.68 22.11
N ARG A 261 -15.33 5.58 20.92
CA ARG A 261 -15.64 4.51 19.95
C ARG A 261 -15.31 3.13 20.52
N LYS A 262 -14.18 3.01 21.24
CA LYS A 262 -13.75 1.74 21.84
C LYS A 262 -14.67 1.33 23.00
N THR A 263 -15.10 2.26 23.84
CA THR A 263 -16.07 1.99 24.92
C THR A 263 -17.41 1.53 24.39
N LEU A 264 -17.95 2.18 23.36
CA LEU A 264 -19.22 1.77 22.75
C LEU A 264 -19.11 0.41 22.06
N HIS A 265 -18.00 0.14 21.36
CA HIS A 265 -17.75 -1.17 20.75
C HIS A 265 -17.64 -2.30 21.80
N ASP A 266 -16.93 -2.06 22.90
CA ASP A 266 -16.79 -3.06 23.96
C ASP A 266 -18.10 -3.27 24.72
N ALA A 267 -18.97 -2.26 24.81
CA ALA A 267 -20.32 -2.42 25.34
C ALA A 267 -21.22 -3.24 24.41
N LEU A 268 -21.16 -2.99 23.10
CA LEU A 268 -21.91 -3.74 22.08
C LEU A 268 -21.47 -5.21 22.00
N THR A 269 -20.19 -5.49 22.25
CA THR A 269 -19.62 -6.85 22.26
C THR A 269 -19.69 -7.50 23.65
N ALA A 270 -20.44 -6.92 24.59
CA ALA A 270 -20.64 -7.39 25.96
C ALA A 270 -19.34 -7.58 26.78
N LYS A 271 -18.25 -6.91 26.40
CA LYS A 271 -16.98 -6.91 27.14
C LYS A 271 -17.01 -5.99 28.35
N ILE A 272 -17.85 -4.95 28.31
CA ILE A 272 -18.12 -4.06 29.44
C ILE A 272 -19.63 -3.85 29.58
N GLN A 273 -20.08 -3.51 30.79
CA GLN A 273 -21.45 -3.06 31.02
C GLN A 273 -21.46 -1.55 31.30
N LEU A 274 -22.25 -0.83 30.53
CA LEU A 274 -22.52 0.60 30.72
C LEU A 274 -23.81 0.77 31.50
N THR A 275 -23.86 1.77 32.38
CA THR A 275 -25.13 2.22 32.95
C THR A 275 -26.03 2.81 31.86
N SER A 276 -27.34 2.86 32.11
CA SER A 276 -28.30 3.47 31.19
C SER A 276 -27.96 4.92 30.85
N PHE A 277 -27.43 5.67 31.81
CA PHE A 277 -26.93 7.03 31.62
C PHE A 277 -25.68 7.06 30.73
N GLU A 278 -24.66 6.24 31.02
CA GLU A 278 -23.41 6.22 30.24
C GLU A 278 -23.67 5.81 28.79
N ALA A 279 -24.48 4.77 28.56
CA ALA A 279 -24.82 4.32 27.21
C ALA A 279 -25.49 5.43 26.38
N LYS A 280 -26.48 6.12 26.98
CA LYS A 280 -27.17 7.23 26.32
C LYS A 280 -26.24 8.42 26.08
N PHE A 281 -25.48 8.81 27.09
CA PHE A 281 -24.54 9.93 27.01
C PHE A 281 -23.47 9.70 25.93
N LEU A 282 -22.83 8.54 25.91
CA LEU A 282 -21.80 8.21 24.92
C LEU A 282 -22.38 8.12 23.49
N SER A 283 -23.56 7.54 23.32
CA SER A 283 -24.24 7.50 22.02
C SER A 283 -24.57 8.91 21.49
N ASP A 284 -25.02 9.81 22.37
CA ASP A 284 -25.30 11.20 22.02
C ASP A 284 -24.02 11.96 21.64
N MET A 285 -22.92 11.73 22.37
CA MET A 285 -21.61 12.31 22.05
C MET A 285 -21.08 11.80 20.71
N GLN A 286 -21.23 10.51 20.41
CA GLN A 286 -20.80 9.91 19.15
C GLN A 286 -21.59 10.51 17.99
N SER A 287 -22.91 10.53 18.09
CA SER A 287 -23.79 11.06 17.04
C SER A 287 -23.49 12.52 16.70
N LYS A 288 -23.27 13.36 17.73
CA LYS A 288 -22.92 14.77 17.52
C LYS A 288 -21.50 14.98 17.00
N HIS A 289 -20.55 14.14 17.42
CA HIS A 289 -19.21 14.16 16.86
C HIS A 289 -19.22 13.78 15.38
N ASP A 290 -19.98 12.75 14.98
CA ASP A 290 -20.08 12.32 13.59
C ASP A 290 -20.70 13.40 12.68
N LEU A 291 -21.58 14.25 13.23
CA LEU A 291 -22.14 15.41 12.52
C LEU A 291 -21.17 16.61 12.44
N ASN A 292 -20.46 16.93 13.52
CA ASN A 292 -19.66 18.15 13.63
C ASN A 292 -18.16 17.94 13.33
N GLY A 293 -17.70 16.71 13.21
CA GLY A 293 -16.30 16.35 12.95
C GLY A 293 -15.31 16.66 14.08
N SER A 294 -15.75 17.15 15.24
CA SER A 294 -14.92 17.42 16.43
C SER A 294 -15.76 17.51 17.72
N PHE A 295 -15.12 17.56 18.89
CA PHE A 295 -15.74 17.87 20.18
C PHE A 295 -15.62 19.35 20.60
N SER A 296 -15.31 20.26 19.68
CA SER A 296 -15.19 21.70 19.95
C SER A 296 -16.45 22.34 20.57
N TRP A 297 -17.61 21.70 20.39
CA TRP A 297 -18.90 22.11 20.94
C TRP A 297 -19.18 21.61 22.36
N LEU A 298 -18.32 20.75 22.95
CA LEU A 298 -18.53 20.26 24.31
C LEU A 298 -18.38 21.41 25.31
N THR A 299 -19.38 21.56 26.18
CA THR A 299 -19.20 22.36 27.40
C THR A 299 -18.15 21.70 28.29
N GLN A 300 -17.46 22.48 29.12
CA GLN A 300 -16.45 21.96 30.05
C GLN A 300 -16.99 20.82 30.92
N LYS A 301 -18.24 20.93 31.39
CA LYS A 301 -18.92 19.90 32.17
C LYS A 301 -19.13 18.60 31.38
N GLN A 302 -19.55 18.69 30.11
CA GLN A 302 -19.70 17.52 29.25
C GLN A 302 -18.36 16.87 28.92
N ARG A 303 -17.32 17.68 28.71
CA ARG A 303 -15.96 17.18 28.46
C ARG A 303 -15.41 16.39 29.66
N THR A 304 -15.49 16.95 30.86
CA THR A 304 -15.08 16.24 32.09
C THR A 304 -15.92 14.99 32.33
N THR A 305 -17.22 15.02 32.02
CA THR A 305 -18.09 13.83 32.12
C THR A 305 -17.65 12.74 31.14
N LEU A 306 -17.34 13.10 29.90
CA LEU A 306 -16.83 12.18 28.90
C LEU A 306 -15.49 11.57 29.34
N GLU A 307 -14.54 12.41 29.77
CA GLU A 307 -13.23 11.96 30.27
C GLU A 307 -13.37 10.98 31.43
N ASN A 308 -14.18 11.31 32.45
CA ASN A 308 -14.38 10.43 33.60
C ASN A 308 -14.97 9.07 33.21
N ILE A 309 -15.94 9.05 32.29
CA ILE A 309 -16.51 7.78 31.79
C ILE A 309 -15.44 6.98 31.05
N LEU A 310 -14.62 7.62 30.22
CA LEU A 310 -13.56 6.95 29.48
C LEU A 310 -12.45 6.41 30.40
N ALA A 311 -12.08 7.16 31.43
CA ALA A 311 -11.08 6.75 32.42
C ALA A 311 -11.55 5.52 33.22
N LYS A 312 -12.84 5.50 33.59
CA LYS A 312 -13.47 4.35 34.27
C LYS A 312 -13.30 3.03 33.52
N TYR A 313 -13.23 3.07 32.18
CA TYR A 313 -13.06 1.89 31.32
C TYR A 313 -11.66 1.78 30.70
N GLY A 314 -10.65 2.46 31.27
CA GLY A 314 -9.24 2.37 30.85
C GLY A 314 -8.99 2.80 29.41
N ARG A 315 -9.72 3.81 28.94
CA ARG A 315 -9.58 4.36 27.57
C ARG A 315 -8.75 5.61 27.51
N ILE A 316 -8.67 6.29 28.64
CA ILE A 316 -7.77 7.38 28.85
C ILE A 316 -6.87 7.07 30.04
#